data_AF-A0A920QF01-F1
#
_entry.id   AF-A0A920QF01-F1
#
_cell.length_a   1.000
_cell.length_b   1.000
_cell.length_c   1.000
_cell.angle_alpha   90.00
_cell.angle_beta   90.00
_cell.angle_gamma   90.00
#
_symmetry.space_group_name_H-M   'P 1'
#
loop_
_entity.id
_entity.type
_entity.pdbx_description
1 polymer ?
#
loop_
_entity_poly.entity_id
_entity_poly.type
_entity_poly.pdbx_seq_one_letter_code
_entity_poly.pdbx_strand_id
1 'polypeptide(L)'
;MKQVAFNKKCPVSGKDVDAAKLFSINFCCGNCLGDFTKDPTKHIAKVKEPDNKKCPISGKDIDASKQFVIGFCCGNCLGDFTKAPAKHIAKVKK
;
A
#
# COMPACT_ATOMS: atom_id res chain seq x y z
N MET A 1 6.16 -11.13 12.51
CA MET A 1 7.09 -10.88 11.40
C MET A 1 7.03 -9.39 11.08
N LYS A 2 8.18 -8.68 11.00
CA LYS A 2 8.19 -7.24 10.67
C LYS A 2 7.57 -7.06 9.29
N GLN A 3 6.53 -6.21 9.17
CA GLN A 3 6.01 -5.78 7.87
C GLN A 3 7.14 -5.07 7.11
N VAL A 4 7.52 -5.61 5.95
CA VAL A 4 8.55 -5.01 5.10
C VAL A 4 7.84 -4.23 4.01
N ALA A 5 8.13 -2.93 3.93
CA ALA A 5 7.65 -2.09 2.85
C ALA A 5 8.14 -2.61 1.50
N PHE A 6 7.25 -2.60 0.50
CA PHE A 6 7.57 -2.95 -0.87
C PHE A 6 8.61 -2.01 -1.47
N ASN A 7 8.59 -0.74 -1.09
CA ASN A 7 9.47 0.32 -1.58
C ASN A 7 10.53 0.73 -0.56
N LYS A 8 11.72 1.10 -1.06
CA LYS A 8 12.81 1.68 -0.24
C LYS A 8 12.80 3.20 -0.18
N LYS A 9 12.24 3.87 -1.20
CA LYS A 9 12.13 5.32 -1.28
C LYS A 9 10.68 5.76 -1.13
N CYS A 10 10.46 6.83 -0.38
CA CYS A 10 9.16 7.42 -0.17
C CYS A 10 8.59 7.93 -1.51
N PRO A 11 7.38 7.51 -1.92
CA PRO A 11 6.80 7.89 -3.21
C PRO A 11 6.35 9.37 -3.27
N VAL A 12 6.33 10.05 -2.13
CA VAL A 12 5.98 11.48 -2.03
C VAL A 12 7.23 12.34 -2.14
N SER A 13 8.25 12.08 -1.32
CA SER A 13 9.44 12.94 -1.18
C SER A 13 10.74 12.39 -1.80
N GLY A 14 10.80 11.10 -2.12
CA GLY A 14 12.01 10.41 -2.59
C GLY A 14 13.05 10.06 -1.51
N LYS A 15 12.83 10.44 -0.24
CA LYS A 15 13.70 10.08 0.89
C LYS A 15 13.57 8.60 1.28
N ASP A 16 14.50 8.07 2.05
CA ASP A 16 14.41 6.70 2.57
C ASP A 16 13.18 6.50 3.46
N VAL A 17 12.59 5.30 3.38
CA VAL A 17 11.41 4.94 4.16
C VAL A 17 11.74 4.71 5.62
N ASP A 18 10.81 5.08 6.50
CA ASP A 18 10.83 4.79 7.92
C ASP A 18 9.97 3.56 8.21
N ALA A 19 10.50 2.63 9.01
CA ALA A 19 9.83 1.36 9.30
C ALA A 19 8.55 1.52 10.15
N ALA A 20 8.31 2.68 10.75
CA ALA A 20 7.11 2.98 11.53
C ALA A 20 6.10 3.85 10.76
N LYS A 21 6.33 4.13 9.47
CA LYS A 21 5.43 4.93 8.63
C LYS A 21 5.00 4.11 7.43
N LEU A 22 4.00 3.27 7.67
CA LEU A 22 3.54 2.26 6.73
C LEU A 22 2.08 2.52 6.33
N PHE A 23 1.76 2.21 5.08
CA PHE A 23 0.40 2.09 4.58
C PHE A 23 0.20 0.65 4.11
N SER A 24 -0.61 -0.10 4.84
CA SER A 24 -0.82 -1.53 4.58
C SER A 24 -2.15 -1.73 3.85
N ILE A 25 -2.12 -2.54 2.79
CA ILE A 25 -3.29 -2.91 2.01
C ILE A 25 -3.43 -4.42 2.10
N ASN A 26 -4.55 -4.88 2.65
CA ASN A 26 -4.81 -6.29 2.88
C ASN A 26 -5.69 -6.88 1.77
N PHE A 27 -5.38 -8.09 1.37
CA PHE A 27 -6.08 -8.82 0.30
C PHE A 27 -6.62 -10.15 0.83
N CYS A 28 -7.64 -10.69 0.16
CA CYS A 28 -8.23 -11.97 0.55
C CYS A 28 -7.41 -13.19 0.08
N CYS A 29 -6.54 -13.03 -0.90
CA CYS A 29 -5.79 -14.14 -1.50
C CYS A 29 -4.56 -13.65 -2.27
N GLY A 30 -3.69 -14.60 -2.65
CA GLY A 30 -2.48 -14.33 -3.43
C GLY A 30 -2.75 -13.75 -4.82
N ASN A 31 -3.86 -14.12 -5.46
CA ASN A 31 -4.20 -13.59 -6.79
C ASN A 31 -4.53 -12.09 -6.72
N CYS A 32 -5.29 -11.65 -5.71
CA CYS A 32 -5.61 -10.24 -5.52
C CYS A 32 -4.35 -9.43 -5.18
N LEU A 33 -3.50 -9.95 -4.30
CA LEU A 33 -2.21 -9.31 -4.01
C LEU A 33 -1.32 -9.22 -5.26
N GLY A 34 -1.25 -10.29 -6.06
CA GLY A 34 -0.47 -10.35 -7.28
C GLY A 34 -0.98 -9.39 -8.36
N ASP A 35 -2.30 -9.30 -8.53
CA ASP A 35 -2.94 -8.35 -9.45
C ASP A 35 -2.63 -6.90 -9.05
N PHE A 36 -2.79 -6.58 -7.76
CA PHE A 36 -2.42 -5.27 -7.23
C PHE A 36 -0.93 -4.97 -7.41
N THR A 37 -0.04 -5.93 -7.11
CA THR A 37 1.41 -5.73 -7.22
C THR A 37 1.87 -5.48 -8.66
N LYS A 38 1.20 -6.10 -9.64
CA LYS A 38 1.49 -5.91 -11.06
C LYS A 38 1.07 -4.53 -11.56
N ASP A 39 -0.11 -4.07 -11.15
CA ASP A 39 -0.61 -2.74 -11.56
C ASP A 39 -1.34 -2.02 -10.43
N PRO A 40 -0.59 -1.47 -9.45
CA PRO A 40 -1.20 -0.77 -8.33
C PRO A 40 -2.08 0.41 -8.77
N THR A 41 -1.75 1.05 -9.90
CA THR A 41 -2.44 2.25 -10.39
C THR A 41 -3.90 1.97 -10.75
N LYS A 42 -4.20 0.77 -11.28
CA LYS A 42 -5.57 0.35 -11.62
C LYS A 42 -6.43 0.04 -10.40
N HIS A 43 -5.81 -0.39 -9.30
CA HIS A 43 -6.54 -0.89 -8.14
C HIS A 43 -6.54 0.08 -6.96
N ILE A 44 -5.62 1.04 -6.90
CA ILE A 44 -5.48 1.94 -5.74
C ILE A 44 -6.75 2.75 -5.46
N ALA A 45 -7.51 3.12 -6.49
CA ALA A 45 -8.76 3.86 -6.32
C ALA A 45 -9.82 3.08 -5.54
N LYS A 46 -9.68 1.74 -5.47
CA LYS A 46 -10.55 0.86 -4.68
C LYS A 46 -10.12 0.77 -3.21
N VAL A 47 -8.93 1.26 -2.87
CA VAL A 47 -8.39 1.30 -1.51
C VAL A 47 -8.83 2.61 -0.85
N LYS A 48 -9.76 2.52 0.09
CA LYS A 48 -10.31 3.69 0.79
C LYS A 48 -9.46 4.14 1.97
N GLU A 49 -8.86 3.18 2.66
CA GLU A 49 -8.15 3.38 3.92
C GLU A 49 -7.06 2.31 4.07
N PRO A 50 -5.98 2.60 4.83
CA PRO A 50 -5.02 1.58 5.22
C PRO A 50 -5.66 0.56 6.16
N ASP A 51 -5.03 -0.62 6.27
CA ASP A 51 -5.46 -1.70 7.16
C ASP A 51 -6.92 -2.12 6.93
N ASN A 52 -7.33 -2.10 5.66
CA ASN A 52 -8.68 -2.41 5.23
C ASN A 52 -9.13 -3.80 5.71
N LYS A 53 -10.40 -3.91 6.10
CA LYS A 53 -11.01 -5.16 6.57
C LYS A 53 -11.55 -6.06 5.45
N LYS A 54 -11.83 -5.47 4.30
CA LYS A 54 -12.35 -6.16 3.11
C LYS A 54 -11.41 -5.95 1.94
N CYS A 55 -11.18 -7.00 1.16
CA CYS A 55 -10.32 -6.96 -0.01
C CYS A 55 -10.82 -5.89 -1.00
N PRO A 56 -9.98 -4.93 -1.41
CA PRO A 56 -10.40 -3.82 -2.28
C PRO A 56 -10.72 -4.29 -3.71
N ILE A 57 -10.25 -5.48 -4.09
CA ILE A 57 -10.47 -6.03 -5.44
C ILE A 57 -11.77 -6.84 -5.50
N SER A 58 -12.02 -7.71 -4.51
CA SER A 58 -13.11 -8.69 -4.55
C SER A 58 -14.21 -8.48 -3.51
N GLY A 59 -14.00 -7.61 -2.50
CA GLY A 59 -14.92 -7.38 -1.39
C GLY A 59 -14.97 -8.50 -0.33
N LYS A 60 -14.20 -9.59 -0.50
CA LYS A 60 -14.13 -10.70 0.47
C LYS A 60 -13.33 -10.31 1.72
N ASP A 61 -13.47 -11.11 2.79
CA ASP A 61 -12.66 -10.97 3.99
C ASP A 61 -11.16 -11.10 3.71
N ILE A 62 -10.36 -10.31 4.42
CA ILE A 62 -8.91 -10.25 4.23
C ILE A 62 -8.21 -11.44 4.88
N ASP A 63 -7.06 -11.79 4.32
CA ASP A 63 -6.11 -12.73 4.90
C ASP A 63 -4.90 -11.92 5.39
N ALA A 64 -4.60 -11.98 6.69
CA ALA A 64 -3.52 -11.22 7.32
C ALA A 64 -2.13 -11.53 6.75
N SER A 65 -1.96 -12.67 6.05
CA SER A 65 -0.73 -13.02 5.36
C SER A 65 -0.59 -12.35 3.98
N LYS A 66 -1.66 -11.77 3.43
CA LYS A 66 -1.71 -11.22 2.07
C LYS A 66 -1.80 -9.70 2.12
N GLN A 67 -0.64 -9.08 2.22
CA GLN A 67 -0.55 -7.63 2.37
C GLN A 67 0.44 -7.01 1.41
N PHE A 68 0.11 -5.81 0.95
CA PHE A 68 1.00 -4.92 0.24
C PHE A 68 1.27 -3.71 1.12
N VAL A 69 2.53 -3.51 1.50
CA VAL A 69 2.92 -2.48 2.46
C VAL A 69 3.71 -1.40 1.73
N ILE A 70 3.33 -0.14 1.89
CA ILE A 70 4.02 1.01 1.32
C ILE A 70 4.69 1.79 2.45
N GLY A 71 5.99 2.02 2.34
CA GLY A 71 6.77 2.79 3.31
C GLY A 71 6.84 4.27 2.96
N PHE A 72 6.87 5.12 3.99
CA PHE A 72 7.01 6.57 3.89
C PHE A 72 8.13 7.06 4.80
N CYS A 73 8.73 8.21 4.49
CA CYS A 73 9.80 8.76 5.32
C CYS A 73 9.28 9.47 6.58
N CYS A 74 8.01 9.89 6.61
CA CYS A 74 7.42 10.64 7.71
C CYS A 74 5.88 10.60 7.69
N GLY A 75 5.25 11.05 8.77
CA GLY A 75 3.78 11.09 8.91
C GLY A 75 3.10 12.01 7.89
N ASN A 76 3.75 13.11 7.48
CA ASN A 76 3.18 14.03 6.48
C ASN A 76 3.07 13.35 5.11
N CYS A 77 4.08 12.58 4.71
CA CYS A 77 4.05 11.85 3.44
C CYS A 77 3.01 10.72 3.47
N LEU A 78 2.89 10.02 4.60
CA LEU A 78 1.82 9.03 4.78
C LEU A 78 0.44 9.68 4.68
N GLY A 79 0.22 10.81 5.37
CA GLY A 79 -1.05 11.53 5.34
C GLY A 79 -1.41 12.09 3.96
N ASP A 80 -0.43 12.62 3.24
CA ASP A 80 -0.60 13.08 1.85
C ASP A 80 -0.99 11.93 0.92
N PHE A 81 -0.32 10.79 1.06
CA PHE A 81 -0.65 9.58 0.32
C PHE A 81 -2.06 9.09 0.65
N THR A 82 -2.46 9.01 1.92
CA THR A 82 -3.81 8.56 2.32
C THR A 82 -4.91 9.44 1.72
N LYS A 83 -4.68 10.76 1.58
CA LYS A 83 -5.65 11.67 0.96
C LYS A 83 -5.77 11.50 -0.55
N ALA A 84 -4.66 11.18 -1.23
CA ALA A 84 -4.64 11.04 -2.68
C ALA A 84 -3.69 9.93 -3.15
N PRO A 85 -4.00 8.65 -2.89
CA PRO A 85 -3.09 7.55 -3.17
C PRO A 85 -2.70 7.45 -4.65
N ALA A 86 -3.67 7.73 -5.53
CA ALA A 86 -3.51 7.69 -6.98
C ALA A 86 -2.42 8.63 -7.51
N LYS A 87 -2.12 9.74 -6.82
CA LYS A 87 -1.08 10.70 -7.23
C LYS A 87 0.34 10.14 -7.07
N HIS A 88 0.53 9.21 -6.13
CA HIS A 88 1.84 8.75 -5.69
C HIS A 88 2.07 7.27 -5.94
N ILE A 89 1.02 6.47 -6.15
CA ILE A 89 1.15 5.02 -6.30
C ILE A 89 2.07 4.61 -7.45
N ALA A 90 2.08 5.36 -8.57
CA ALA A 90 2.96 5.09 -9.71
C ALA A 90 4.46 5.25 -9.38
N LYS A 91 4.78 5.92 -8.26
CA LYS A 91 6.14 6.12 -7.75
C LYS A 91 6.54 5.04 -6.74
N VAL A 92 5.61 4.17 -6.33
CA VAL A 92 5.89 3.02 -5.46
C VAL A 92 6.53 1.93 -6.30
N LYS A 93 7.84 1.75 -6.13
CA LYS A 93 8.67 0.78 -6.85
C LYS A 93 9.47 -0.05 -5.85
N LYS A 94 9.79 -1.29 -6.24
CA LYS A 94 10.60 -2.21 -5.45
C LYS A 94 12.02 -1.69 -5.19
#